data_AF-A0A352SF24-F1
#
_entry.id   AF-A0A352SF24-F1
#
_cell.length_a   1.000
_cell.length_b   1.000
_cell.length_c   1.000
_cell.angle_alpha   90.00
_cell.angle_beta   90.00
_cell.angle_gamma   90.00
#
_symmetry.space_group_name_H-M   'P 1'
#
loop_
_entity.id
_entity.type
_entity.pdbx_description
1 polymer ?
#
loop_
_entity_poly.entity_id
_entity_poly.type
_entity_poly.pdbx_seq_one_letter_code
_entity_poly.pdbx_strand_id
1 'polypeptide(L)'
;MNQDNIDIQEVLQEKEQKKKDEKYNAYVKNHTPKKSWCINLLKAYAIGGFICVVGQALSNAYMSLGMEKETAGLYTTLSLIFLSVLFTGLNLYQKLANFAGAGTIVPITGFANSVAAPAIEFKEEGWVFGVGCKIFTIAGPVILYGVFCSWVLGVIYWFGTIL
;
A
#
# COMPACT_ATOMS: atom_id res chain seq x y z
N MET A 1 -14.09 14.22 -38.82
CA MET A 1 -13.83 14.94 -37.55
C MET A 1 -12.79 14.13 -36.80
N ASN A 2 -11.51 14.53 -36.87
CA ASN A 2 -10.40 13.81 -36.24
C ASN A 2 -10.50 13.96 -34.72
N GLN A 3 -10.53 12.83 -34.02
CA GLN A 3 -10.80 12.70 -32.58
C GLN A 3 -9.54 12.88 -31.71
N ASP A 4 -8.43 13.31 -32.30
CA ASP A 4 -7.08 13.13 -31.74
C ASP A 4 -6.49 14.34 -31.02
N ASN A 5 -7.25 15.43 -30.81
CA ASN A 5 -6.76 16.59 -30.04
C ASN A 5 -7.91 17.36 -29.39
N ILE A 6 -8.49 16.80 -28.32
CA ILE A 6 -9.35 17.59 -27.43
C ILE A 6 -8.40 18.46 -26.61
N ASP A 7 -8.38 19.77 -26.84
CA ASP A 7 -7.56 20.69 -26.04
C ASP A 7 -8.26 20.96 -24.70
N ILE A 8 -7.50 21.03 -23.61
CA ILE A 8 -8.05 21.27 -22.27
C ILE A 8 -8.74 22.65 -22.20
N GLN A 9 -8.32 23.59 -23.05
CA GLN A 9 -8.97 24.88 -23.26
C GLN A 9 -10.44 24.72 -23.69
N GLU A 10 -10.75 23.78 -24.60
CA GLU A 10 -12.11 23.54 -25.09
C GLU A 10 -13.00 22.86 -24.03
N VAL A 11 -12.41 22.06 -23.14
CA VAL A 11 -13.12 21.45 -22.01
C VAL A 11 -13.48 22.52 -20.97
N LEU A 12 -12.58 23.48 -20.74
CA LEU A 12 -12.79 24.54 -19.75
C LEU A 12 -13.76 25.63 -20.24
N GLN A 13 -13.86 25.85 -21.55
CA GLN A 13 -14.77 26.84 -22.14
C GLN A 13 -16.24 26.38 -22.19
N GLU A 14 -16.54 25.10 -21.97
CA GLU A 14 -17.92 24.61 -21.99
C GLU A 14 -18.72 25.00 -20.75
N LYS A 15 -19.90 25.59 -20.98
CA LYS A 15 -20.81 26.08 -19.93
C LYS A 15 -21.77 24.99 -19.42
N GLU A 16 -22.08 24.00 -20.24
CA GLU A 16 -22.95 22.88 -19.83
C GLU A 16 -22.13 21.80 -19.11
N GLN A 17 -22.43 21.60 -17.82
CA GLN A 17 -21.73 20.65 -16.93
C GLN A 17 -21.62 19.23 -17.53
N LYS A 18 -22.73 18.71 -18.08
CA LYS A 18 -22.76 17.36 -18.69
C LYS A 18 -21.79 17.20 -19.86
N LYS A 19 -21.74 18.19 -20.77
CA LYS A 19 -20.83 18.15 -21.94
C LYS A 19 -19.38 18.37 -21.55
N LYS A 20 -19.14 19.20 -20.52
CA LYS A 20 -17.82 19.40 -19.93
C LYS A 20 -17.28 18.10 -19.33
N ASP A 21 -18.08 17.39 -18.54
CA ASP A 21 -17.70 16.10 -17.95
C ASP A 21 -17.42 15.04 -19.03
N GLU A 22 -18.19 15.06 -20.12
CA GLU A 22 -18.02 14.14 -21.25
C GLU A 22 -16.74 14.39 -22.05
N LYS A 23 -16.45 15.65 -22.40
CA LYS A 23 -15.19 16.05 -23.07
C LYS A 23 -13.98 15.84 -22.16
N TYR A 24 -14.12 16.11 -20.85
CA TYR A 24 -13.08 15.84 -19.86
C TYR A 24 -12.77 14.35 -19.77
N ASN A 25 -13.79 13.49 -19.69
CA ASN A 25 -13.59 12.04 -19.67
C ASN A 25 -12.94 11.52 -20.96
N ALA A 26 -13.28 12.08 -22.12
CA ALA A 26 -12.64 11.74 -23.39
C ALA A 26 -11.17 12.19 -23.43
N TYR A 27 -10.87 13.40 -22.95
CA TYR A 27 -9.52 13.92 -22.80
C TYR A 27 -8.66 13.02 -21.90
N VAL A 28 -9.17 12.66 -20.72
CA VAL A 28 -8.51 11.77 -19.75
C VAL A 28 -8.29 10.40 -20.38
N LYS A 29 -9.28 9.84 -21.07
CA LYS A 29 -9.18 8.51 -21.71
C LYS A 29 -8.09 8.47 -22.80
N ASN A 30 -7.86 9.57 -23.51
CA ASN A 30 -6.85 9.69 -24.56
C ASN A 30 -5.43 9.93 -23.98
N HIS A 31 -5.31 10.62 -22.84
CA HIS A 31 -4.02 10.93 -22.22
C HIS A 31 -3.59 9.94 -21.13
N THR A 32 -4.49 9.07 -20.67
CA THR A 32 -4.16 8.06 -19.66
C THR A 32 -3.62 6.80 -20.34
N PRO A 33 -2.36 6.39 -20.08
CA PRO A 33 -1.83 5.16 -20.65
C PRO A 33 -2.65 3.96 -20.15
N LYS A 34 -3.30 3.24 -21.05
CA LYS A 34 -3.95 1.96 -20.74
C LYS A 34 -2.87 0.92 -20.41
N LYS A 35 -2.46 0.85 -19.15
CA LYS A 35 -1.61 -0.25 -18.69
C LYS A 35 -2.41 -1.55 -18.73
N SER A 36 -1.82 -2.60 -19.29
CA SER A 36 -2.46 -3.92 -19.34
C SER A 36 -2.58 -4.50 -17.92
N TRP A 37 -3.81 -4.73 -17.50
CA TRP A 37 -4.10 -5.22 -16.15
C TRP A 37 -3.41 -6.56 -15.85
N CYS A 38 -3.37 -7.48 -16.83
CA CYS A 38 -2.74 -8.78 -16.68
C CYS A 38 -1.22 -8.70 -16.43
N ILE A 39 -0.52 -7.78 -17.10
CA ILE A 39 0.94 -7.63 -16.93
C ILE A 39 1.24 -7.04 -15.54
N ASN A 40 0.46 -6.05 -15.11
CA ASN A 40 0.59 -5.49 -13.77
C ASN A 40 0.26 -6.51 -12.69
N LEU A 41 -0.73 -7.37 -12.91
CA LEU A 41 -1.10 -8.44 -11.99
C LEU A 41 0.04 -9.46 -11.84
N LEU A 42 0.59 -9.96 -12.95
CA LEU A 42 1.71 -10.90 -12.92
C LEU A 42 2.94 -10.29 -12.25
N LYS A 43 3.22 -9.02 -12.53
CA LYS A 43 4.31 -8.28 -11.91
C LYS A 43 4.11 -8.10 -10.39
N ALA A 44 2.91 -7.73 -9.97
CA ALA A 44 2.56 -7.59 -8.57
C ALA A 44 2.66 -8.94 -7.83
N TYR A 45 2.18 -10.02 -8.45
CA TYR A 45 2.29 -11.38 -7.92
C TYR A 45 3.75 -11.81 -7.77
N ALA A 46 4.57 -11.63 -8.81
CA ALA A 46 5.99 -12.00 -8.78
C ALA A 46 6.77 -11.25 -7.69
N ILE A 47 6.53 -9.94 -7.53
CA ILE A 47 7.25 -9.14 -6.54
C ILE A 47 6.74 -9.40 -5.13
N GLY A 48 5.43 -9.55 -4.94
CA GLY A 48 4.86 -9.97 -3.66
C GLY A 48 5.39 -11.34 -3.25
N GLY A 49 5.42 -12.30 -4.18
CA GLY A 49 6.00 -13.62 -3.99
C GLY A 49 7.50 -13.56 -3.64
N PHE A 50 8.26 -12.71 -4.31
CA PHE A 50 9.69 -12.52 -4.00
C PHE A 50 9.90 -12.00 -2.57
N ILE A 51 9.09 -11.03 -2.11
CA ILE A 51 9.13 -10.55 -0.72
C ILE A 51 8.82 -11.68 0.27
N CYS A 52 7.85 -12.55 -0.05
CA CYS A 52 7.55 -13.72 0.76
C CYS A 52 8.73 -14.71 0.82
N VAL A 53 9.41 -14.95 -0.30
CA VAL A 53 10.61 -15.80 -0.35
C VAL A 53 11.73 -15.22 0.52
N VAL A 54 11.92 -13.89 0.49
CA VAL A 54 12.88 -13.21 1.38
C VAL A 54 12.48 -13.36 2.85
N GLY A 55 11.19 -13.20 3.17
CA GLY A 55 10.69 -13.45 4.53
C GLY A 55 10.92 -14.89 4.99
N GLN A 56 10.68 -15.86 4.12
CA GLN A 56 10.92 -17.27 4.44
C GLN A 56 12.41 -17.58 4.60
N ALA A 57 13.29 -16.97 3.81
CA ALA A 57 14.73 -17.09 3.97
C ALA A 57 15.20 -16.53 5.33
N LEU A 58 14.68 -15.36 5.75
CA LEU A 58 14.95 -14.79 7.07
C LEU A 58 14.44 -15.70 8.19
N SER A 59 13.21 -16.21 8.08
CA SER A 59 12.65 -17.13 9.07
C SER A 59 13.48 -18.41 9.20
N ASN A 60 13.91 -18.99 8.09
CA ASN A 60 14.79 -20.16 8.09
C ASN A 60 16.16 -19.86 8.72
N ALA A 61 16.71 -18.67 8.49
CA ALA A 61 17.96 -18.24 9.13
C ALA A 61 17.78 -18.08 10.66
N TYR A 62 16.67 -17.50 11.12
CA TYR A 62 16.40 -17.39 12.55
C TYR A 62 16.15 -18.76 13.20
N MET A 63 15.46 -19.66 12.52
CA MET A 63 15.28 -21.03 13.00
C MET A 63 16.61 -21.81 13.03
N SER A 64 17.50 -21.60 12.06
CA SER A 64 18.82 -22.26 12.05
C SER A 64 19.76 -21.74 13.15
N LEU A 65 19.53 -20.52 13.63
CA LEU A 65 20.18 -19.95 14.82
C LEU A 65 19.62 -20.51 16.15
N GLY A 66 18.68 -21.46 16.10
CA GLY A 66 18.12 -22.14 17.26
C GLY A 66 16.90 -21.45 17.88
N MET A 67 16.30 -20.48 17.18
CA MET A 67 15.07 -19.85 17.65
C MET A 67 13.85 -20.75 17.41
N GLU A 68 12.89 -20.71 18.35
CA GLU A 68 11.58 -21.33 18.14
C GLU A 68 10.85 -20.68 16.96
N LYS A 69 10.02 -21.46 16.26
CA LYS A 69 9.27 -21.03 15.06
C LYS A 69 8.47 -19.75 15.29
N GLU A 70 7.82 -19.62 16.45
CA GLU A 70 6.99 -18.46 16.76
C GLU A 70 7.87 -17.20 16.95
N THR A 71 8.95 -17.34 17.70
CA THR A 71 9.96 -16.28 17.88
C THR A 71 10.60 -15.89 16.54
N ALA A 72 11.04 -16.87 15.73
CA ALA A 72 11.62 -16.63 14.40
C ALA A 72 10.64 -15.87 13.47
N GLY A 73 9.34 -16.16 13.55
CA GLY A 73 8.31 -15.43 12.83
C GLY A 73 8.20 -13.96 13.25
N LEU A 74 8.30 -13.67 14.55
CA LEU A 74 8.33 -12.30 15.07
C LEU A 74 9.56 -11.54 14.57
N TYR A 75 10.76 -12.13 14.68
CA TYR A 75 12.00 -11.51 14.19
C TYR A 75 11.99 -11.28 12.68
N THR A 76 11.43 -12.21 11.90
CA THR A 76 11.22 -12.05 10.46
C THR A 76 10.34 -10.83 10.18
N THR A 77 9.20 -10.73 10.86
CA THR A 77 8.26 -9.62 10.69
C THR A 77 8.91 -8.29 11.05
N LEU A 78 9.61 -8.20 12.17
CA LEU A 78 10.36 -7.02 12.59
C LEU A 78 11.44 -6.63 11.58
N SER A 79 12.17 -7.61 11.03
CA SER A 79 13.21 -7.38 10.03
C SER A 79 12.64 -6.79 8.74
N LEU A 80 11.52 -7.34 8.25
CA LEU A 80 10.84 -6.83 7.05
C LEU A 80 10.28 -5.41 7.26
N ILE A 81 9.71 -5.13 8.44
CA ILE A 81 9.27 -3.79 8.81
C ILE A 81 10.46 -2.83 8.82
N PHE A 82 11.55 -3.19 9.50
CA PHE A 82 12.76 -2.38 9.58
C PHE A 82 13.35 -2.07 8.20
N LEU A 83 13.52 -3.10 7.35
CA LEU A 83 14.02 -2.92 5.99
C LEU A 83 13.10 -2.03 5.17
N SER A 84 11.78 -2.16 5.32
CA SER A 84 10.81 -1.29 4.64
C SER A 84 11.00 0.15 5.06
N VAL A 85 10.97 0.46 6.36
CA VAL A 85 11.14 1.82 6.89
C VAL A 85 12.50 2.41 6.48
N LEU A 86 13.57 1.61 6.51
CA LEU A 86 14.90 2.01 6.06
C LEU A 86 14.89 2.41 4.58
N PHE A 87 14.32 1.56 3.70
CA PHE A 87 14.21 1.88 2.28
C PHE A 87 13.26 3.04 1.99
N THR A 88 12.23 3.25 2.81
CA THR A 88 11.35 4.43 2.74
C THR A 88 12.13 5.69 3.06
N GLY A 89 12.91 5.70 4.15
CA GLY A 89 13.78 6.81 4.54
C GLY A 89 14.85 7.14 3.49
N LEU A 90 15.38 6.12 2.81
CA LEU A 90 16.35 6.28 1.71
C LEU A 90 15.70 6.65 0.36
N ASN A 91 14.38 6.82 0.29
CA ASN A 91 13.63 7.10 -0.94
C ASN A 91 13.77 5.99 -2.03
N LEU A 92 14.18 4.78 -1.62
CA LEU A 92 14.28 3.61 -2.51
C LEU A 92 12.95 2.88 -2.60
N TYR A 93 12.21 2.83 -1.49
CA TYR A 93 10.95 2.10 -1.41
C TYR A 93 9.93 2.65 -2.42
N GLN A 94 9.82 3.98 -2.56
CA GLN A 94 8.85 4.58 -3.48
C GLN A 94 9.14 4.26 -4.95
N LYS A 95 10.42 4.16 -5.33
CA LYS A 95 10.85 3.73 -6.67
C LYS A 95 10.47 2.26 -6.91
N LEU A 96 10.72 1.41 -5.91
CA LEU A 96 10.34 0.01 -5.96
C LEU A 96 8.81 -0.14 -6.05
N ALA A 97 8.05 0.64 -5.28
CA ALA A 97 6.59 0.61 -5.29
C ALA A 97 5.99 1.09 -6.61
N ASN A 98 6.56 2.12 -7.23
CA ASN A 98 6.14 2.57 -8.56
C ASN A 98 6.38 1.52 -9.64
N PHE A 99 7.46 0.73 -9.50
CA PHE A 99 7.73 -0.38 -10.38
C PHE A 99 6.81 -1.58 -10.07
N ALA A 100 6.72 -1.98 -8.81
CA ALA A 100 6.06 -3.20 -8.37
C ALA A 100 4.53 -3.10 -8.28
N GLY A 101 4.01 -1.89 -8.18
CA GLY A 101 2.59 -1.62 -7.96
C GLY A 101 2.10 -2.26 -6.67
N ALA A 102 0.96 -2.95 -6.76
CA ALA A 102 0.32 -3.58 -5.60
C ALA A 102 1.21 -4.62 -4.89
N GLY A 103 2.20 -5.23 -5.58
CA GLY A 103 3.03 -6.31 -5.03
C GLY A 103 3.87 -5.92 -3.82
N THR A 104 4.29 -4.66 -3.70
CA THR A 104 5.02 -4.14 -2.53
C THR A 104 4.09 -3.58 -1.46
N ILE A 105 2.89 -3.15 -1.83
CA ILE A 105 1.90 -2.50 -0.95
C ILE A 105 1.14 -3.54 -0.12
N VAL A 106 0.86 -4.72 -0.67
CA VAL A 106 0.06 -5.77 -0.02
C VAL A 106 0.78 -6.45 1.17
N PRO A 107 2.09 -6.77 1.12
CA PRO A 107 2.78 -7.37 2.26
C PRO A 107 2.95 -6.40 3.45
N ILE A 108 3.40 -6.90 4.60
CA ILE A 108 3.65 -6.09 5.82
C ILE A 108 4.58 -4.90 5.58
N THR A 109 5.47 -5.01 4.58
CA THR A 109 6.32 -3.92 4.12
C THR A 109 5.53 -2.70 3.67
N GLY A 110 4.39 -2.89 3.00
CA GLY A 110 3.53 -1.81 2.52
C GLY A 110 2.85 -1.05 3.66
N PHE A 111 2.43 -1.77 4.71
CA PHE A 111 1.94 -1.15 5.94
C PHE A 111 3.03 -0.32 6.63
N ALA A 112 4.27 -0.84 6.71
CA ALA A 112 5.38 -0.07 7.27
C ALA A 112 5.67 1.21 6.48
N ASN A 113 5.61 1.15 5.13
CA ASN A 113 5.77 2.33 4.29
C ASN A 113 4.62 3.34 4.45
N SER A 114 3.37 2.89 4.62
CA SER A 114 2.23 3.79 4.81
C SER A 114 2.26 4.54 6.15
N VAL A 115 3.06 4.08 7.11
CA VAL A 115 3.37 4.78 8.37
C VAL A 115 4.59 5.69 8.20
N ALA A 116 5.67 5.17 7.61
CA ALA A 116 6.95 5.88 7.52
C ALA A 116 6.93 7.05 6.51
N ALA A 117 6.25 6.90 5.37
CA ALA A 117 6.20 7.94 4.35
C ALA A 117 5.50 9.23 4.86
N PRO A 118 4.29 9.16 5.48
CA PRO A 118 3.69 10.33 6.11
C PRO A 118 4.53 10.93 7.24
N ALA A 119 5.25 10.09 8.01
CA ALA A 119 6.14 10.59 9.06
C ALA A 119 7.26 11.49 8.51
N ILE A 120 7.77 11.16 7.32
CA ILE A 120 8.80 11.95 6.64
C ILE A 120 8.19 13.21 6.00
N GLU A 121 7.07 13.05 5.30
CA GLU A 121 6.42 14.13 4.56
C GLU A 121 5.86 15.23 5.46
N PHE A 122 5.18 14.85 6.55
CA PHE A 122 4.54 15.80 7.47
C PHE A 122 5.42 16.18 8.66
N LYS A 123 6.73 15.90 8.59
CA LYS A 123 7.68 16.31 9.64
C LYS A 123 7.74 17.83 9.81
N GLU A 124 7.58 18.58 8.72
CA GLU A 124 7.58 20.05 8.71
C GLU A 124 6.38 20.64 9.46
N GLU A 125 5.27 19.89 9.61
CA GLU A 125 4.09 20.28 10.40
C GLU A 125 4.28 20.04 11.92
N GLY A 126 5.47 19.58 12.34
CA GLY A 126 5.84 19.32 13.73
C GLY A 126 5.52 17.91 14.22
N TRP A 127 5.99 17.58 15.43
CA TRP A 127 5.91 16.22 15.98
C TRP A 127 4.50 15.78 16.37
N VAL A 128 3.67 16.70 16.85
CA VAL A 128 2.33 16.38 17.40
C VAL A 128 1.28 16.44 16.29
N PHE A 129 1.09 17.62 15.67
CA PHE A 129 0.07 17.83 14.65
C PHE A 129 0.45 17.25 13.28
N GLY A 130 1.74 17.23 12.93
CA GLY A 130 2.26 16.58 11.73
C GLY A 130 2.44 15.08 11.93
N VAL A 131 3.61 14.68 12.43
CA VAL A 131 3.99 13.25 12.54
C VAL A 131 2.96 12.45 13.33
N GLY A 132 2.59 12.88 14.54
CA GLY A 132 1.69 12.15 15.42
C GLY A 132 0.31 11.86 14.82
N CYS A 133 -0.35 12.87 14.23
CA CYS A 133 -1.66 12.67 13.62
C CYS A 133 -1.59 11.98 12.26
N LYS A 134 -0.57 12.27 11.44
CA LYS A 134 -0.52 11.85 10.03
C LYS A 134 -0.08 10.41 9.83
N ILE A 135 0.74 9.84 10.72
CA ILE A 135 1.12 8.42 10.63
C ILE A 135 -0.07 7.47 10.77
N PHE A 136 -1.13 7.91 11.46
CA PHE A 136 -2.34 7.11 11.68
C PHE A 136 -3.45 7.36 10.65
N THR A 137 -3.29 8.26 9.68
CA THR A 137 -4.36 8.48 8.68
C THR A 137 -4.61 7.24 7.82
N ILE A 138 -3.55 6.50 7.50
CA ILE A 138 -3.64 5.23 6.76
C ILE A 138 -3.61 4.03 7.70
N ALA A 139 -2.73 4.02 8.70
CA ALA A 139 -2.58 2.89 9.62
C ALA A 139 -3.71 2.78 10.66
N GLY A 140 -4.28 3.89 11.09
CA GLY A 140 -5.35 3.94 12.10
C GLY A 140 -6.60 3.16 11.67
N PRO A 141 -7.17 3.40 10.47
CA PRO A 141 -8.28 2.60 9.97
C PRO A 141 -7.96 1.10 9.89
N VAL A 142 -6.76 0.73 9.43
CA VAL A 142 -6.34 -0.68 9.32
C VAL A 142 -6.31 -1.35 10.70
N ILE A 143 -5.73 -0.69 11.70
CA ILE A 143 -5.67 -1.21 13.07
C ILE A 143 -7.09 -1.29 13.66
N LEU A 144 -7.89 -0.24 13.52
CA LEU A 144 -9.25 -0.17 14.06
C LEU A 144 -10.12 -1.32 13.52
N TYR A 145 -10.21 -1.45 12.20
CA TYR A 145 -11.03 -2.49 11.58
C TYR A 145 -10.43 -3.88 11.78
N GLY A 146 -9.10 -4.01 11.82
CA GLY A 146 -8.42 -5.28 12.10
C GLY A 146 -8.75 -5.82 13.50
N VAL A 147 -8.59 -4.99 14.53
CA VAL A 147 -8.90 -5.37 15.92
C VAL A 147 -10.40 -5.60 16.10
N PHE A 148 -11.23 -4.73 15.53
CA PHE A 148 -12.69 -4.87 15.62
C PHE A 148 -13.18 -6.18 14.97
N CYS A 149 -12.71 -6.50 13.76
CA CYS A 149 -13.05 -7.77 13.11
C CYS A 149 -12.55 -8.98 13.91
N SER A 150 -11.33 -8.92 14.47
CA SER A 150 -10.80 -9.98 15.34
C SER A 150 -11.67 -10.20 16.57
N TRP A 151 -12.17 -9.12 17.18
CA TRP A 151 -13.07 -9.21 18.33
C TRP A 151 -14.42 -9.83 17.96
N VAL A 152 -15.04 -9.37 16.86
CA VAL A 152 -16.32 -9.92 16.38
C VAL A 152 -16.19 -11.42 16.08
N LEU A 153 -15.14 -11.84 15.37
CA LEU A 153 -14.89 -13.26 15.09
C LEU A 153 -14.62 -14.06 16.37
N GLY A 154 -13.88 -13.48 17.32
CA GLY A 154 -13.65 -14.09 18.63
C GLY A 154 -14.94 -14.34 19.41
N VAL A 155 -15.88 -13.37 19.39
CA VAL A 155 -17.20 -13.50 20.01
C VAL A 155 -18.04 -14.58 19.32
N ILE A 156 -18.06 -14.61 17.98
CA ILE A 156 -18.78 -15.64 17.21
C ILE A 156 -18.25 -17.05 17.54
N TYR A 157 -16.93 -17.21 17.57
CA TYR A 157 -16.29 -18.49 17.93
C TYR A 157 -16.62 -18.91 19.36
N TRP A 158 -16.61 -17.97 20.31
CA TRP A 158 -16.95 -18.23 21.71
C TRP A 158 -18.39 -18.73 21.86
N PHE A 159 -19.36 -18.07 21.21
CA PHE A 159 -20.76 -18.52 21.22
C PHE A 159 -20.94 -19.87 20.53
N GLY A 160 -20.26 -20.11 19.41
CA GLY A 160 -20.32 -21.40 18.71
C GLY A 160 -19.63 -22.55 19.45
N THR A 161 -18.74 -22.27 20.40
CA THR A 161 -18.08 -23.28 21.24
C THR A 161 -18.90 -23.60 22.50
N ILE A 162 -19.75 -22.66 22.95
CA ILE A 162 -20.64 -22.83 24.11
C ILE A 162 -21.93 -23.61 23.77
N LEU A 163 -22.35 -23.59 22.51
CA LEU A 163 -23.58 -24.18 21.99
C LEU A 163 -23.34 -25.61 21.50
#